data_AF-A0A250DEC3-F1
#
_entry.id   AF-A0A250DEC3-F1
#
_cell.length_a   1.000
_cell.length_b   1.000
_cell.length_c   1.000
_cell.angle_alpha   90.00
_cell.angle_beta   90.00
_cell.angle_gamma   90.00
#
_symmetry.space_group_name_H-M   'P 1'
#
loop_
_entity.id
_entity.type
_entity.pdbx_description
1 polymer ?
#
loop_
_entity_poly.entity_id
_entity_poly.type
_entity_poly.pdbx_seq_one_letter_code
_entity_poly.pdbx_strand_id
1 'polypeptide(L)'
;MSAGDWKELYQGALTGDLDLVRYHIGAGVNPNYQHPEILCTPLVASLVQGHGEISAYLLDHGADPNLLSEFDGLTPLQAARKHGREALVAALVARGAHAHRPPFWRRWLPF
;
A
#
# COMPACT_ATOMS: atom_id res chain seq x y z
N MET A 1 -22.55 5.38 -5.25
CA MET A 1 -21.41 5.49 -6.17
C MET A 1 -20.32 6.22 -5.43
N SER A 2 -19.51 5.49 -4.67
CA SER A 2 -18.59 6.09 -3.73
C SER A 2 -17.25 6.40 -4.38
N ALA A 3 -17.17 7.53 -5.07
CA ALA A 3 -15.90 8.04 -5.58
C ALA A 3 -14.95 8.49 -4.45
N GLY A 4 -15.40 8.48 -3.18
CA GLY A 4 -14.65 8.90 -1.99
C GLY A 4 -14.02 7.77 -1.17
N ASP A 5 -14.52 6.53 -1.24
CA ASP A 5 -14.14 5.50 -0.26
C ASP A 5 -12.66 5.09 -0.33
N TRP A 6 -12.08 5.05 -1.54
CA TRP A 6 -10.65 4.77 -1.71
C TRP A 6 -9.78 5.95 -1.25
N LYS A 7 -10.29 7.18 -1.37
CA LYS A 7 -9.59 8.39 -0.93
C LYS A 7 -9.57 8.43 0.59
N GLU A 8 -10.69 8.11 1.22
CA GLU A 8 -10.82 8.03 2.68
C GLU A 8 -9.98 6.88 3.25
N LEU A 9 -9.95 5.71 2.58
CA LEU A 9 -9.01 4.63 2.91
C LEU A 9 -7.54 5.10 2.85
N TYR A 10 -7.17 5.81 1.78
CA TYR A 10 -5.82 6.38 1.65
C TYR A 10 -5.52 7.40 2.74
N GLN A 11 -6.48 8.28 3.05
CA GLN A 11 -6.33 9.27 4.12
C GLN A 11 -6.16 8.60 5.48
N GLY A 12 -6.95 7.56 5.81
CA GLY A 12 -6.78 6.82 7.05
C GLY A 12 -5.40 6.17 7.17
N ALA A 13 -4.90 5.60 6.07
CA ALA A 13 -3.55 5.05 6.03
C ALA A 13 -2.44 6.11 6.12
N LEU A 14 -2.71 7.35 5.71
CA LEU A 14 -1.80 8.49 5.83
C LEU A 14 -1.80 9.06 7.25
N THR A 15 -2.98 9.26 7.84
CA THR A 15 -3.15 9.90 9.16
C THR A 15 -2.91 8.94 10.32
N GLY A 16 -3.00 7.63 10.10
CA GLY A 16 -2.90 6.62 11.16
C GLY A 16 -4.24 6.23 11.76
N ASP A 17 -5.35 6.54 11.09
CA ASP A 17 -6.69 6.19 11.53
C ASP A 17 -7.04 4.74 11.13
N LEU A 18 -6.75 3.81 12.04
CA LEU A 18 -7.02 2.39 11.84
C LEU A 18 -8.52 2.09 11.74
N ASP A 19 -9.37 2.82 12.47
CA ASP A 19 -10.82 2.59 12.47
C ASP A 19 -11.43 2.97 11.12
N LEU A 20 -10.98 4.09 10.54
CA LEU A 20 -11.38 4.49 9.19
C LEU A 20 -10.94 3.44 8.16
N VAL A 21 -9.69 2.95 8.25
CA VAL A 21 -9.19 1.88 7.37
C VAL A 21 -10.03 0.61 7.52
N ARG A 22 -10.32 0.18 8.75
CA ARG A 22 -11.15 -1.01 9.01
C ARG A 22 -12.55 -0.88 8.41
N TYR A 23 -13.17 0.28 8.58
CA TYR A 23 -14.49 0.58 8.03
C TYR A 23 -14.52 0.42 6.51
N HIS A 24 -13.58 1.05 5.79
CA HIS A 24 -13.54 0.97 4.32
C HIS A 24 -13.20 -0.44 3.80
N ILE A 25 -12.25 -1.12 4.42
CA ILE A 25 -11.94 -2.51 4.06
C ILE A 25 -13.15 -3.42 4.33
N GLY A 26 -13.84 -3.24 5.45
CA GLY A 26 -15.08 -3.96 5.76
C GLY A 26 -16.24 -3.66 4.80
N ALA A 27 -16.28 -2.44 4.25
CA ALA A 27 -17.22 -2.05 3.21
C ALA A 27 -16.89 -2.63 1.81
N GLY A 28 -15.80 -3.38 1.68
CA GLY A 28 -15.39 -4.02 0.42
C GLY A 28 -14.58 -3.11 -0.50
N VAL A 29 -14.00 -2.03 0.02
CA VAL A 29 -13.10 -1.15 -0.74
C VAL A 29 -11.82 -1.91 -1.06
N ASN A 30 -11.38 -1.82 -2.32
CA ASN A 30 -10.16 -2.50 -2.76
C ASN A 30 -8.91 -1.82 -2.16
N PRO A 31 -8.12 -2.51 -1.30
CA PRO A 31 -6.89 -1.94 -0.71
C PRO A 31 -5.79 -1.65 -1.74
N ASN A 32 -5.90 -2.22 -2.94
CA ASN A 32 -4.93 -2.07 -4.02
C ASN A 32 -5.22 -0.88 -4.92
N TYR A 33 -6.28 -0.11 -4.65
CA TYR A 33 -6.58 1.07 -5.42
C TYR A 33 -5.48 2.13 -5.21
N GLN A 34 -4.83 2.51 -6.30
CA GLN A 34 -3.84 3.58 -6.29
C GLN A 34 -4.57 4.91 -6.41
N HIS A 35 -4.17 5.88 -5.58
CA HIS A 35 -4.64 7.25 -5.73
C HIS A 35 -4.35 7.72 -7.17
N PRO A 36 -5.31 8.21 -7.97
CA PRO A 36 -5.10 8.43 -9.40
C PRO A 36 -4.07 9.53 -9.69
N GLU A 37 -3.97 10.53 -8.81
CA GLU A 37 -3.01 11.63 -8.96
C GLU A 37 -1.63 11.36 -8.33
N ILE A 38 -1.60 10.69 -7.18
CA ILE A 38 -0.37 10.41 -6.43
C ILE A 38 0.25 9.08 -6.88
N LEU A 39 -0.55 8.18 -7.47
CA LEU A 39 -0.19 6.83 -7.90
C LEU A 39 0.44 6.00 -6.77
N CYS A 40 -0.10 6.17 -5.56
CA CYS A 40 0.36 5.52 -4.33
C CYS A 40 -0.79 4.69 -3.72
N THR A 41 -0.45 3.53 -3.14
CA THR A 41 -1.40 2.66 -2.43
C THR A 41 -1.49 3.04 -0.95
N PRO A 42 -2.61 2.76 -0.27
CA PRO A 42 -2.73 2.96 1.17
C PRO A 42 -1.65 2.19 1.96
N LEU A 43 -1.23 1.01 1.48
CA LEU A 43 -0.15 0.24 2.09
C LEU A 43 1.19 1.01 2.09
N VAL A 44 1.54 1.65 0.97
CA VAL A 44 2.80 2.43 0.91
C VAL A 44 2.70 3.67 1.79
N ALA A 45 1.55 4.34 1.81
CA ALA A 45 1.32 5.50 2.68
C ALA A 45 1.53 5.14 4.16
N SER A 46 0.95 4.03 4.64
CA SER A 46 1.13 3.59 6.03
C SER A 46 2.58 3.20 6.35
N LEU A 47 3.32 2.62 5.40
CA LEU A 47 4.74 2.28 5.56
C LEU A 47 5.64 3.52 5.70
N VAL A 48 5.40 4.54 4.86
CA VAL A 48 6.14 5.80 4.90
C VAL A 48 5.90 6.51 6.24
N GLN A 49 4.64 6.58 6.66
CA GLN A 49 4.27 7.24 7.91
C GLN A 49 4.62 6.42 9.16
N GLY A 50 4.80 5.11 9.01
CA GLY A 50 5.17 4.21 10.11
C GLY A 50 3.99 3.61 10.87
N HIS A 51 2.80 3.63 10.27
CA HIS A 51 1.59 3.03 10.82
C HIS A 51 1.63 1.52 10.59
N GLY A 52 2.43 0.83 11.40
CA GLY A 52 2.68 -0.60 11.25
C GLY A 52 1.42 -1.46 11.42
N GLU A 53 0.53 -1.08 12.35
CA GLU A 53 -0.75 -1.76 12.56
C GLU A 53 -1.64 -1.69 11.32
N ILE A 54 -1.74 -0.51 10.70
CA ILE A 54 -2.48 -0.33 9.45
C ILE A 54 -1.84 -1.13 8.32
N SER A 55 -0.51 -1.11 8.24
CA SER A 55 0.22 -1.84 7.20
C SER A 55 -0.02 -3.35 7.31
N ALA A 56 0.03 -3.89 8.53
CA ALA A 56 -0.29 -5.29 8.79
C ALA A 56 -1.75 -5.62 8.46
N TYR A 57 -2.68 -4.78 8.87
CA TYR A 57 -4.11 -4.95 8.58
C TYR A 57 -4.39 -4.94 7.07
N LEU A 58 -3.84 -3.97 6.32
CA LEU A 58 -4.00 -3.93 4.86
C LEU A 58 -3.44 -5.20 4.20
N LEU A 59 -2.27 -5.67 4.65
CA LEU A 59 -1.66 -6.91 4.16
C LEU A 59 -2.49 -8.17 4.48
N ASP A 60 -3.14 -8.22 5.64
CA ASP A 60 -4.05 -9.31 6.02
C ASP A 60 -5.34 -9.32 5.19
N HIS A 61 -5.73 -8.14 4.68
CA HIS A 61 -6.93 -7.95 3.88
C HIS A 61 -6.67 -7.88 2.37
N GLY A 62 -5.54 -8.43 1.91
CA GLY A 62 -5.27 -8.62 0.47
C GLY A 62 -4.61 -7.43 -0.22
N ALA A 63 -4.00 -6.51 0.52
CA ALA A 63 -3.09 -5.53 -0.08
C ALA A 63 -1.89 -6.25 -0.70
N ASP A 64 -1.60 -5.93 -1.96
CA ASP A 64 -0.50 -6.50 -2.71
C ASP A 64 0.82 -5.83 -2.28
N PRO A 65 1.76 -6.60 -1.71
CA PRO A 65 3.02 -6.06 -1.21
C PRO A 65 4.01 -5.71 -2.32
N ASN A 66 3.65 -5.92 -3.59
CA ASN A 66 4.47 -5.60 -4.77
C ASN A 66 3.96 -4.39 -5.56
N LEU A 67 2.83 -3.78 -5.17
CA LEU A 67 2.30 -2.61 -5.86
C LEU A 67 3.21 -1.40 -5.68
N LEU A 68 3.76 -0.94 -6.79
CA LEU A 68 4.72 0.16 -6.83
C LEU A 68 4.01 1.50 -6.63
N SER A 69 4.55 2.33 -5.75
CA SER A 69 4.16 3.74 -5.66
C SER A 69 4.97 4.55 -6.67
N GLU A 70 4.31 5.14 -7.67
CA GLU A 70 5.03 5.98 -8.65
C GLU A 70 5.44 7.35 -8.07
N PHE A 71 4.80 7.81 -6.99
CA PHE A 71 5.19 9.04 -6.29
C PHE A 71 6.66 9.05 -5.87
N ASP A 72 7.07 7.98 -5.18
CA ASP A 72 8.45 7.82 -4.69
C ASP A 72 9.29 6.92 -5.61
N GLY A 73 8.65 6.23 -6.54
CA GLY A 73 9.27 5.20 -7.38
C GLY A 73 9.71 3.96 -6.59
N LEU A 74 9.12 3.73 -5.40
CA LEU A 74 9.51 2.67 -4.47
C LEU A 74 8.48 1.54 -4.45
N THR A 75 8.98 0.31 -4.35
CA THR A 75 8.17 -0.84 -3.92
C THR A 75 7.86 -0.75 -2.42
N PRO A 76 6.79 -1.39 -1.91
CA PRO A 76 6.48 -1.40 -0.48
C PRO A 76 7.66 -1.90 0.36
N LEU A 77 8.38 -2.91 -0.12
CA LEU A 77 9.59 -3.43 0.53
C LEU A 77 10.72 -2.38 0.59
N GLN A 78 10.94 -1.62 -0.48
CA GLN A 78 11.94 -0.54 -0.49
C GLN A 78 11.53 0.62 0.43
N ALA A 79 10.24 0.98 0.46
CA ALA A 79 9.73 2.00 1.37
C ALA A 79 9.94 1.57 2.84
N ALA A 80 9.56 0.34 3.20
CA ALA A 80 9.78 -0.21 4.53
C ALA A 80 11.27 -0.17 4.94
N ARG A 81 12.19 -0.54 4.04
CA ARG A 81 13.64 -0.48 4.29
C ARG A 81 14.15 0.95 4.43
N LYS A 82 13.76 1.85 3.52
CA LYS A 82 14.17 3.26 3.51
C LYS A 82 13.78 3.99 4.80
N HIS A 83 12.61 3.64 5.35
CA HIS A 83 12.09 4.23 6.58
C HIS A 83 12.41 3.41 7.85
N GLY A 84 13.28 2.39 7.77
CA GLY A 84 13.74 1.62 8.93
C GLY A 84 12.66 0.76 9.60
N ARG A 85 11.61 0.35 8.86
CA ARG A 85 10.46 -0.39 9.37
C ARG A 85 10.74 -1.90 9.38
N GLU A 86 11.74 -2.35 10.12
CA GLU A 86 12.23 -3.74 10.09
C GLU A 86 11.14 -4.80 10.35
N ALA A 87 10.23 -4.53 11.29
CA ALA A 87 9.09 -5.42 11.57
C ALA A 87 8.19 -5.64 10.34
N LEU A 88 7.99 -4.59 9.53
CA LEU A 88 7.18 -4.65 8.31
C LEU A 88 7.96 -5.22 7.13
N VAL A 89 9.29 -5.07 7.10
CA VAL A 89 10.14 -5.74 6.12
C VAL A 89 9.96 -7.26 6.22
N ALA A 90 10.00 -7.81 7.42
CA ALA A 90 9.76 -9.25 7.64
C ALA A 90 8.34 -9.66 7.17
N ALA A 91 7.32 -8.88 7.54
CA ALA A 91 5.93 -9.15 7.16
C ALA A 91 5.69 -9.09 5.64
N LEU A 92 6.36 -8.17 4.94
CA LEU A 92 6.31 -8.03 3.48
C LEU A 92 7.02 -9.20 2.80
N VAL A 93 8.24 -9.55 3.24
CA VAL A 93 8.98 -10.69 2.67
C VAL A 93 8.23 -12.01 2.86
N ALA A 94 7.63 -12.21 4.04
CA ALA A 94 6.80 -13.39 4.31
C ALA A 94 5.59 -13.51 3.36
N ARG A 95 5.10 -12.39 2.82
CA ARG A 95 4.00 -12.33 1.83
C ARG A 95 4.49 -12.27 0.38
N GLY A 96 5.77 -12.55 0.14
CA GLY A 96 6.35 -12.58 -1.22
C GLY A 96 6.63 -11.20 -1.80
N ALA A 97 6.87 -10.19 -0.96
CA ALA A 97 7.34 -8.90 -1.45
C ALA A 97 8.75 -9.01 -2.03
N HIS A 98 8.95 -8.44 -3.21
CA HIS A 98 10.24 -8.39 -3.87
C HIS A 98 10.66 -6.94 -4.15
N ALA A 99 11.96 -6.66 -4.04
CA ALA A 99 12.53 -5.34 -4.34
C ALA A 99 12.62 -5.06 -5.86
N HIS A 100 12.16 -5.98 -6.70
CA HIS A 100 12.29 -5.86 -8.15
C HIS A 100 11.25 -4.90 -8.70
N ARG A 101 11.70 -3.71 -9.09
CA ARG A 101 10.91 -2.77 -9.88
C ARG A 101 10.82 -3.28 -11.32
N PRO A 102 9.64 -3.69 -11.84
CA PRO A 102 9.54 -4.00 -13.26
C PRO A 102 9.82 -2.73 -14.08
N PRO A 103 10.50 -2.85 -15.24
CA PRO A 103 10.70 -1.71 -16.13
C PRO A 103 9.35 -1.11 -16.53
N PHE A 104 9.28 0.21 -16.66
CA PHE A 104 8.01 0.92 -16.90
C PHE A 104 7.23 0.44 -18.15
N TRP A 105 7.94 -0.07 -19.17
CA TRP A 105 7.34 -0.65 -20.37
C TRP A 105 6.55 -1.95 -20.10
N ARG A 106 6.85 -2.70 -19.02
CA ARG A 106 6.13 -3.94 -18.67
C ARG A 106 4.65 -3.71 -18.35
N ARG A 107 4.24 -2.47 -18.05
CA ARG A 107 2.85 -2.09 -17.81
C ARG A 107 1.98 -2.19 -19.08
N TRP A 108 2.60 -2.22 -20.26
CA TRP A 108 1.92 -2.20 -21.57
C TRP A 108 2.06 -3.52 -22.36
N LEU A 109 2.61 -4.57 -21.75
CA LEU A 109 2.71 -5.88 -22.39
C LEU A 109 1.41 -6.69 -22.17
N PRO A 110 0.74 -7.16 -23.23
CA PRO A 110 -0.33 -8.14 -23.10
C PRO A 110 0.27 -9.52 -22.75
N PHE A 111 -0.37 -10.23 -21.81
CA PHE A 111 -0.05 -11.61 -21.41
C PHE A 111 -0.76 -12.64 -22.28
#